data_AF-A0A378V0R2-F1
#
_entry.id   AF-A0A378V0R2-F1
#
_cell.length_a   1.000
_cell.length_b   1.000
_cell.length_c   1.000
_cell.angle_alpha   90.00
_cell.angle_beta   90.00
_cell.angle_gamma   90.00
#
_symmetry.space_group_name_H-M   'P 1'
#
loop_
_entity.id
_entity.type
_entity.pdbx_description
1 polymer ?
#
loop_
_entity_poly.entity_id
_entity_poly.type
_entity_poly.pdbx_seq_one_letter_code
_entity_poly.pdbx_strand_id
1 'polypeptide(L)'
;MTAKTALVTGGASGIGKAIADRLAADGYQVATLDLNATGDAHSYAADVTDRAQVDAVFKAVRDQLGPVTILVNSAGLSDFTPFTELTFERWQKVVDVNLNGVFHVVQAALPDMIAAGWAASSTSPRRARIRACPTCRTMWPPSPPSTA
;
A
#
# COMPACT_ATOMS: atom_id res chain seq x y z
N MET A 1 2.86 -14.57 19.19
CA MET A 1 3.14 -14.21 17.78
C MET A 1 3.27 -12.70 17.73
N THR A 2 4.40 -12.16 17.28
CA THR A 2 4.58 -10.72 17.10
C THR A 2 3.59 -10.25 16.03
N ALA A 3 2.79 -9.23 16.36
CA ALA A 3 1.85 -8.65 15.41
C ALA A 3 2.63 -8.14 14.18
N LYS A 4 2.14 -8.45 12.98
CA LYS A 4 2.76 -8.06 11.72
C LYS A 4 2.38 -6.62 11.41
N THR A 5 3.32 -5.85 10.89
CA THR A 5 3.10 -4.46 10.51
C THR A 5 2.62 -4.36 9.07
N ALA A 6 1.53 -3.62 8.87
CA ALA A 6 0.96 -3.29 7.58
C ALA A 6 1.02 -1.78 7.35
N LEU A 7 1.43 -1.37 6.16
CA LEU A 7 1.40 0.03 5.73
C LEU A 7 0.38 0.20 4.60
N VAL A 8 -0.54 1.16 4.77
CA VAL A 8 -1.59 1.47 3.79
C VAL A 8 -1.42 2.90 3.31
N THR A 9 -1.13 3.08 2.03
CA THR A 9 -1.14 4.41 1.39
C THR A 9 -2.56 4.82 1.03
N GLY A 10 -2.88 6.12 1.08
CA GLY A 10 -4.26 6.58 0.91
C GLY A 10 -5.17 6.17 2.08
N GLY A 11 -4.57 5.90 3.25
CA GLY A 11 -5.26 5.28 4.39
C GLY A 11 -6.19 6.23 5.17
N ALA A 12 -6.23 7.52 4.83
CA ALA A 12 -7.08 8.47 5.54
C ALA A 12 -8.57 8.37 5.14
N SER A 13 -8.87 7.87 3.94
CA SER A 13 -10.24 7.85 3.42
C SER A 13 -10.53 6.65 2.51
N GLY A 14 -11.80 6.52 2.12
CA GLY A 14 -12.26 5.58 1.09
C GLY A 14 -11.85 4.12 1.33
N ILE A 15 -11.39 3.48 0.26
CA ILE A 15 -10.97 2.08 0.26
C ILE A 15 -9.76 1.87 1.16
N GLY A 16 -8.79 2.79 1.15
CA GLY A 16 -7.58 2.70 1.98
C GLY A 16 -7.92 2.68 3.47
N LYS A 17 -8.80 3.57 3.94
CA LYS A 17 -9.28 3.58 5.33
C LYS A 17 -9.99 2.26 5.69
N ALA A 18 -10.90 1.78 4.84
CA ALA A 18 -11.61 0.53 5.10
C ALA A 18 -10.66 -0.69 5.18
N ILE A 19 -9.60 -0.71 4.37
CA ILE A 19 -8.57 -1.75 4.43
C ILE A 19 -7.76 -1.61 5.73
N ALA A 20 -7.36 -0.39 6.11
CA ALA A 20 -6.63 -0.13 7.34
C ALA A 20 -7.43 -0.60 8.57
N ASP A 21 -8.70 -0.22 8.65
CA ASP A 21 -9.61 -0.60 9.73
C ASP A 21 -9.76 -2.13 9.81
N ARG A 22 -9.87 -2.80 8.65
CA ARG A 22 -9.98 -4.27 8.62
C ARG A 22 -8.69 -4.96 9.06
N LEU A 23 -7.53 -4.47 8.63
CA LEU A 23 -6.24 -5.02 9.06
C LEU A 23 -6.03 -4.84 10.56
N ALA A 24 -6.43 -3.69 11.12
CA ALA A 24 -6.39 -3.47 12.56
C ALA A 24 -7.31 -4.45 13.30
N ALA A 25 -8.54 -4.68 12.81
CA ALA A 25 -9.47 -5.64 13.38
C ALA A 25 -8.96 -7.09 13.34
N ASP A 26 -8.13 -7.44 12.36
CA ASP A 26 -7.46 -8.74 12.23
C ASP A 26 -6.21 -8.88 13.13
N GLY A 27 -5.85 -7.83 13.90
CA GLY A 27 -4.75 -7.84 14.87
C GLY A 27 -3.38 -7.47 14.28
N TYR A 28 -3.35 -6.80 13.13
CA TYR A 28 -2.12 -6.23 12.57
C TYR A 28 -1.81 -4.86 13.18
N GLN A 29 -0.54 -4.51 13.26
CA GLN A 29 -0.13 -3.13 13.54
C GLN A 29 -0.25 -2.34 12.23
N VAL A 30 -1.12 -1.34 12.18
CA VAL A 30 -1.41 -0.62 10.94
C VAL A 30 -0.82 0.78 11.00
N ALA A 31 -0.01 1.12 10.01
CA ALA A 31 0.39 2.48 9.70
C ALA A 31 -0.33 2.96 8.44
N THR A 32 -0.78 4.21 8.44
CA THR A 32 -1.36 4.85 7.25
C THR A 32 -0.47 5.96 6.75
N LEU A 33 -0.35 6.08 5.43
CA LEU A 33 0.37 7.15 4.75
C LEU A 33 -0.62 7.87 3.85
N ASP A 34 -0.84 9.16 4.07
CA ASP A 34 -1.75 9.97 3.27
C ASP A 34 -1.23 11.42 3.18
N LEU A 35 -1.69 12.19 2.19
CA LEU A 35 -1.43 13.63 2.16
C LEU A 35 -2.11 14.33 3.34
N ASN A 36 -3.31 13.87 3.70
CA ASN A 36 -4.10 14.43 4.78
C ASN A 36 -4.24 13.40 5.90
N ALA A 37 -3.19 13.27 6.72
CA ALA A 37 -3.21 12.35 7.86
C ALA A 37 -4.39 12.63 8.81
N THR A 38 -4.97 11.56 9.35
CA THR A 38 -6.15 11.62 10.24
C THR A 38 -5.84 12.08 11.66
N GLY A 39 -4.55 12.16 12.03
CA GLY A 39 -4.10 12.51 13.38
C GLY A 39 -4.12 11.35 14.38
N ASP A 40 -4.53 10.15 13.95
CA ASP A 40 -4.48 8.93 14.76
C ASP A 40 -3.03 8.47 15.01
N ALA A 41 -2.84 7.63 16.03
CA ALA A 41 -1.55 6.97 16.26
C ALA A 41 -1.15 6.16 15.01
N HIS A 42 0.06 6.41 14.49
CA HIS A 42 0.61 5.81 13.27
C HIS A 42 -0.04 6.26 11.95
N SER A 43 -0.70 7.43 11.96
CA SER A 43 -1.14 8.14 10.76
C SER A 43 -0.07 9.17 10.35
N TYR A 44 0.54 8.98 9.17
CA TYR A 44 1.66 9.78 8.69
C TYR A 44 1.25 10.63 7.49
N ALA A 45 1.59 11.92 7.55
CA ALA A 45 1.42 12.85 6.45
C ALA A 45 2.61 12.77 5.49
N ALA A 46 2.40 12.31 4.26
CA ALA A 46 3.43 12.30 3.22
C ALA A 46 2.82 12.29 1.81
N ASP A 47 3.52 12.93 0.88
CA ASP A 47 3.27 12.77 -0.55
C ASP A 47 4.03 11.54 -1.07
N VAL A 48 3.31 10.59 -1.68
CA VAL A 48 3.93 9.41 -2.29
C VAL A 48 4.83 9.75 -3.48
N THR A 49 4.62 10.90 -4.12
CA THR A 49 5.46 11.38 -5.22
C THR A 49 6.82 11.90 -4.74
N ASP A 50 6.93 12.26 -3.44
CA ASP A 50 8.18 12.69 -2.83
C ASP A 50 8.86 11.50 -2.13
N ARG A 51 9.96 11.06 -2.74
CA ARG A 51 10.72 9.93 -2.22
C ARG A 51 11.26 10.16 -0.80
N ALA A 52 11.71 11.36 -0.47
CA ALA A 52 12.30 11.65 0.83
C ALA A 52 11.25 11.56 1.95
N GLN A 53 10.02 12.00 1.66
CA GLN A 53 8.90 11.87 2.58
C GLN A 53 8.52 10.41 2.80
N VAL A 54 8.46 9.60 1.73
CA VAL A 54 8.20 8.15 1.84
C VAL A 54 9.26 7.49 2.73
N ASP A 55 10.55 7.74 2.48
CA ASP A 55 11.63 7.14 3.27
C ASP A 55 11.57 7.54 4.76
N ALA A 56 11.23 8.80 5.05
CA ALA A 56 11.04 9.27 6.42
C ALA A 56 9.89 8.54 7.13
N VAL A 57 8.76 8.33 6.45
CA VAL A 57 7.63 7.57 7.00
C VAL A 57 8.02 6.12 7.25
N PHE A 58 8.65 5.44 6.29
CA PHE A 58 9.09 4.06 6.49
C PHE A 58 10.06 3.92 7.66
N LYS A 59 10.98 4.88 7.83
CA LYS A 59 11.85 4.91 9.01
C LYS A 59 11.02 5.03 10.30
N ALA A 60 10.11 5.98 10.38
CA ALA A 60 9.27 6.18 11.57
C ALA A 60 8.41 4.96 11.90
N VAL A 61 7.85 4.30 10.87
CA VAL A 61 7.07 3.06 11.02
C VAL A 61 7.94 1.92 11.54
N ARG A 62 9.15 1.74 11.00
CA ARG A 62 10.09 0.72 11.51
C ARG A 62 10.46 0.95 12.97
N ASP A 63 10.70 2.21 13.35
CA ASP A 63 11.08 2.57 14.71
C ASP A 63 9.94 2.33 15.73
N GLN A 64 8.68 2.52 15.31
CA GLN A 64 7.51 2.44 16.20
C GLN A 64 6.82 1.06 16.19
N LEU A 65 6.69 0.45 15.02
CA LEU A 65 5.89 -0.75 14.79
C LEU A 65 6.73 -1.95 14.33
N GLY A 66 7.99 -1.72 13.92
CA GLY A 66 8.85 -2.75 13.34
C GLY A 66 8.70 -2.86 11.82
N PRO A 67 9.36 -3.86 11.20
CA PRO A 67 9.48 -3.97 9.75
C PRO A 67 8.12 -4.12 9.05
N VAL A 68 7.94 -3.43 7.93
CA VAL A 68 6.70 -3.51 7.15
C VAL A 68 6.66 -4.84 6.40
N THR A 69 5.66 -5.66 6.69
CA THR A 69 5.50 -7.00 6.07
C THR A 69 4.31 -7.10 5.14
N ILE A 70 3.39 -6.13 5.20
CA ILE A 70 2.24 -6.00 4.31
C ILE A 70 2.23 -4.56 3.81
N LEU A 71 2.14 -4.41 2.49
CA LEU A 71 2.00 -3.11 1.85
C LEU A 71 0.69 -3.09 1.05
N VAL A 72 -0.08 -2.01 1.20
CA VAL A 72 -1.27 -1.74 0.41
C VAL A 72 -1.09 -0.40 -0.31
N ASN A 73 -1.03 -0.46 -1.64
CA ASN A 73 -0.98 0.70 -2.51
C ASN A 73 -2.41 1.13 -2.84
N SER A 74 -2.97 2.04 -2.05
CA SER A 74 -4.33 2.57 -2.26
C SER A 74 -4.35 4.10 -2.44
N ALA A 75 -3.21 4.79 -2.33
CA ALA A 75 -3.11 6.18 -2.79
C ALA A 75 -3.30 6.23 -4.31
N GLY A 76 -4.18 7.12 -4.76
CA GLY A 76 -4.46 7.28 -6.17
C GLY A 76 -5.19 8.58 -6.47
N LEU A 77 -4.92 9.13 -7.65
CA LEU A 77 -5.57 10.30 -8.21
C LEU A 77 -6.29 9.89 -9.50
N SER A 78 -7.56 10.28 -9.62
CA SER A 78 -8.34 10.12 -10.84
C SER A 78 -8.62 11.48 -11.46
N ASP A 79 -8.40 11.60 -12.75
CA ASP A 79 -8.74 12.78 -13.54
C ASP A 79 -9.69 12.37 -14.67
N PHE A 80 -10.89 12.95 -14.69
CA PHE A 80 -11.95 12.64 -15.65
C PHE A 80 -12.06 13.70 -16.76
N THR A 81 -11.06 14.57 -16.92
CA THR A 81 -11.02 15.53 -18.02
C THR A 81 -11.02 14.80 -19.38
N PRO A 82 -11.86 15.23 -20.35
CA PRO A 82 -11.84 14.68 -21.71
C PRO A 82 -10.43 14.74 -22.30
N PHE A 83 -10.02 13.70 -23.04
CA PHE A 83 -8.63 13.60 -23.52
C PHE A 83 -8.18 14.80 -24.38
N THR A 84 -9.11 15.41 -25.12
CA THR A 84 -8.85 16.61 -25.93
C THR A 84 -8.56 17.87 -25.11
N GLU A 85 -8.95 17.88 -23.83
CA GLU A 85 -8.75 18.99 -22.89
C GLU A 85 -7.71 18.64 -21.81
N LEU A 86 -7.24 17.39 -21.79
CA LEU A 86 -6.29 16.90 -20.80
C LEU A 86 -4.92 17.53 -21.07
N THR A 87 -4.52 18.44 -20.18
CA THR A 87 -3.17 18.99 -20.22
C THR A 87 -2.15 17.94 -19.82
N PHE A 88 -0.94 18.06 -20.37
CA PHE A 88 0.15 17.16 -20.01
C PHE A 88 0.48 17.22 -18.51
N GLU A 89 0.38 18.40 -17.88
CA GLU A 89 0.59 18.57 -16.43
C GLU A 89 -0.38 17.73 -15.60
N ARG A 90 -1.68 17.71 -15.97
CA ARG A 90 -2.69 16.92 -15.27
C ARG A 90 -2.46 15.43 -15.44
N TRP A 91 -2.13 15.01 -16.68
CA TRP A 91 -1.74 13.64 -16.96
C TRP A 91 -0.51 13.23 -16.14
N GLN A 92 0.53 14.06 -16.13
CA GLN A 92 1.78 13.81 -15.41
C GLN A 92 1.51 13.66 -13.92
N LYS A 93 0.65 14.50 -13.33
CA LYS A 93 0.26 14.38 -11.93
C LYS A 93 -0.41 13.04 -11.61
N VAL A 94 -1.28 12.54 -12.49
CA VAL A 94 -1.90 11.21 -12.33
C VAL A 94 -0.84 10.12 -12.40
N VAL A 95 0.10 10.21 -13.35
CA VAL A 95 1.22 9.25 -13.47
C VAL A 95 2.13 9.29 -12.24
N ASP A 96 2.44 10.48 -11.75
CA ASP A 96 3.32 10.64 -10.60
C ASP A 96 2.71 10.00 -9.35
N VAL A 97 1.42 10.24 -9.08
CA VAL A 97 0.75 9.64 -7.92
C VAL A 97 0.55 8.14 -8.10
N ASN A 98 0.00 7.70 -9.24
CA ASN A 98 -0.48 6.32 -9.40
C ASN A 98 0.62 5.33 -9.80
N LEU A 99 1.73 5.81 -10.38
CA LEU A 99 2.82 4.96 -10.85
C LEU A 99 4.12 5.26 -10.12
N ASN A 100 4.62 6.50 -10.15
CA ASN A 100 5.88 6.84 -9.48
C ASN A 100 5.74 6.70 -7.95
N GLY A 101 4.61 7.10 -7.39
CA GLY A 101 4.31 6.93 -5.97
C GLY A 101 4.30 5.46 -5.54
N VAL A 102 3.66 4.59 -6.34
CA VAL A 102 3.68 3.14 -6.11
C VAL A 102 5.10 2.60 -6.16
N PHE A 103 5.91 3.04 -7.13
CA PHE A 103 7.31 2.66 -7.23
C PHE A 103 8.11 3.03 -5.97
N HIS A 104 7.99 4.28 -5.49
CA HIS A 104 8.69 4.74 -4.28
C HIS A 104 8.35 3.89 -3.06
N VAL A 105 7.06 3.67 -2.84
CA VAL A 105 6.56 2.96 -1.66
C VAL A 105 6.92 1.47 -1.71
N VAL A 106 6.81 0.84 -2.87
CA VAL A 106 7.22 -0.56 -3.05
C VAL A 106 8.73 -0.71 -2.81
N GLN A 107 9.55 0.17 -3.38
CA GLN A 107 11.00 0.12 -3.19
C GLN A 107 11.40 0.29 -1.72
N ALA A 108 10.70 1.16 -0.98
CA ALA A 108 10.94 1.37 0.45
C ALA A 108 10.51 0.17 1.32
N ALA A 109 9.44 -0.53 0.96
CA ALA A 109 8.91 -1.69 1.68
C ALA A 109 9.67 -3.00 1.40
N LEU A 110 10.19 -3.16 0.18
CA LEU A 110 10.77 -4.42 -0.30
C LEU A 110 11.86 -5.01 0.62
N PRO A 111 12.83 -4.24 1.15
CA PRO A 111 13.85 -4.79 2.04
C PRO A 111 13.27 -5.47 3.28
N ASP A 112 12.26 -4.85 3.90
CA ASP A 112 11.59 -5.37 5.10
C ASP A 112 10.84 -6.66 4.77
N MET A 113 10.12 -6.68 3.64
CA MET A 113 9.38 -7.85 3.18
C MET A 113 10.30 -9.02 2.84
N ILE A 114 11.41 -8.75 2.14
CA ILE A 114 12.44 -9.76 1.80
C ILE A 114 13.03 -10.36 3.08
N ALA A 115 13.43 -9.52 4.05
CA ALA A 115 13.96 -9.97 5.33
C ALA A 115 12.94 -10.79 6.13
N ALA A 116 11.65 -10.45 6.03
CA ALA A 116 10.55 -11.20 6.62
C ALA A 116 10.22 -12.51 5.87
N GLY A 117 11.00 -12.88 4.85
CA GLY A 117 10.85 -14.13 4.10
C GLY A 117 9.80 -14.10 2.98
N TRP A 118 9.37 -12.90 2.54
CA TRP A 118 8.47 -12.75 1.40
C TRP A 118 9.17 -12.72 0.04
N ALA A 119 10.50 -12.84 0.00
CA ALA A 119 11.27 -12.75 -1.24
C ALA A 119 10.89 -13.86 -2.24
N ALA A 120 10.30 -13.45 -3.36
CA ALA A 120 10.31 -14.21 -4.59
C ALA A 120 11.77 -14.50 -4.99
N SER A 121 12.23 -15.73 -4.76
CA SER A 121 13.28 -16.34 -5.58
C SER A 121 12.74 -17.66 -6.11
N SER A 122 12.73 -17.78 -7.43
CA SER A 122 12.13 -18.83 -8.24
C SER A 122 12.92 -20.16 -8.22
N THR A 123 13.87 -20.34 -7.31
CA THR A 123 14.78 -21.50 -7.29
C THR A 123 14.52 -22.53 -6.18
N SER A 124 13.34 -22.51 -5.53
CA SER A 124 12.92 -23.61 -4.65
C SER A 124 11.52 -24.12 -4.99
N PRO A 125 11.31 -25.44 -5.21
CA PRO A 125 10.08 -26.02 -5.76
C PRO A 125 8.89 -26.04 -4.80
N ARG A 126 8.93 -25.33 -3.66
CA ARG A 126 7.81 -25.28 -2.72
C ARG A 126 6.87 -24.13 -3.05
N ARG A 127 5.94 -24.41 -3.97
CA ARG A 127 4.67 -23.68 -4.23
C ARG A 127 4.69 -22.21 -3.75
N ALA A 128 5.15 -21.32 -4.62
CA ALA A 128 4.80 -19.90 -4.57
C ALA A 128 3.30 -19.74 -4.77
N ARG A 129 2.52 -19.98 -3.71
CA ARG A 129 1.29 -19.22 -3.53
C ARG A 129 1.79 -17.86 -3.09
N ILE A 130 1.53 -16.82 -3.90
CA ILE A 130 1.28 -15.50 -3.34
C ILE A 130 0.27 -15.78 -2.22
N ARG A 131 0.73 -15.84 -0.96
CA ARG A 131 -0.17 -15.81 0.18
C ARG A 131 -0.66 -14.38 0.19
N ALA A 132 -1.66 -14.11 -0.66
CA ALA A 132 -2.63 -13.10 -0.34
C ALA A 132 -2.99 -13.35 1.12
N CYS A 133 -2.85 -12.32 1.95
CA CYS A 133 -3.28 -12.35 3.34
C CYS A 133 -4.60 -13.15 3.41
N PRO A 134 -4.80 -14.10 4.34
CA PRO A 134 -6.05 -14.86 4.44
C PRO A 134 -7.29 -13.94 4.36
N THR A 135 -7.16 -12.73 4.91
CA THR A 135 -8.09 -11.60 4.82
C THR A 135 -8.39 -11.11 3.40
N CYS A 136 -7.37 -11.01 2.54
CA CYS A 136 -7.51 -10.57 1.16
C CYS A 136 -8.31 -11.59 0.32
N ARG A 137 -8.21 -12.88 0.66
CA ARG A 137 -9.02 -13.96 0.04
C ARG A 137 -10.49 -13.90 0.42
N THR A 138 -10.82 -13.37 1.60
CA THR A 138 -12.22 -13.07 2.00
C THR A 138 -12.71 -11.73 1.45
N MET A 139 -11.80 -10.78 1.19
CA MET A 139 -12.13 -9.44 0.72
C MET A 139 -12.43 -9.40 -0.78
N TRP A 140 -11.88 -10.34 -1.56
CA TRP A 140 -12.10 -10.45 -3.00
C TRP A 140 -12.46 -11.90 -3.39
N PRO A 141 -13.74 -12.31 -3.25
CA PRO A 141 -14.17 -13.60 -3.77
C PRO A 141 -14.00 -13.62 -5.30
N PRO A 142 -13.70 -14.79 -5.90
CA PRO A 142 -13.63 -14.91 -7.36
C PRO A 142 -14.95 -14.43 -7.97
N SER A 143 -14.86 -13.57 -8.99
CA SER A 143 -16.03 -13.13 -9.76
C SER A 143 -16.76 -14.37 -10.31
N PRO A 144 -18.09 -14.41 -10.29
CA PRO A 144 -18.83 -15.49 -10.93
C PRO A 144 -18.47 -15.54 -12.42
N PRO A 145 -18.39 -16.74 -13.02
CA PRO A 145 -18.10 -16.86 -14.44
C PRO A 145 -19.12 -16.07 -15.24
N SER A 146 -18.67 -15.22 -16.18
CA SER A 146 -19.59 -14.53 -17.08
C SER A 146 -20.31 -15.58 -17.92
N THR A 147 -21.63 -15.65 -17.77
CA THR A 147 -22.48 -16.39 -18.69
C THR A 147 -22.37 -15.73 -20.07
N ALA A 148 -21.83 -16.48 -21.03
CA ALA A 148 -21.94 -16.16 -22.45
C ALA A 148 -23.38 -16.41 -22.94
#